data_AF-A0A897N758-F1
#
_entry.id   AF-A0A897N758-F1
#
_cell.length_a   1.000
_cell.length_b   1.000
_cell.length_c   1.000
_cell.angle_alpha   90.00
_cell.angle_beta   90.00
_cell.angle_gamma   90.00
#
_symmetry.space_group_name_H-M   'P 1'
#
loop_
_entity.id
_entity.type
_entity.pdbx_description
1 polymer ?
#
loop_
_entity_poly.entity_id
_entity_poly.type
_entity_poly.pdbx_seq_one_letter_code
_entity_poly.pdbx_strand_id
1 'polypeptide(L)'
;MPSTASRSFVDRGDIPANLATFISLRGVCLPAMAKGTVDFFNDTGGYGFIETEDADEDVFFHMEDVGGPDLEEGTELEFDIEQAPKGPRATNVKRLDE
;
A
#
# COMPACT_ATOMS: atom_id res chain seq x y z
N MET A 1 -23.74 21.21 -53.24
CA MET A 1 -24.12 20.02 -52.44
C MET A 1 -23.19 18.88 -52.84
N PRO A 2 -22.28 18.42 -51.96
CA PRO A 2 -21.27 17.37 -52.25
C PRO A 2 -21.92 15.98 -52.09
N SER A 3 -21.77 15.09 -53.08
CA SER A 3 -20.65 14.16 -53.33
C SER A 3 -20.81 12.84 -52.59
N THR A 4 -21.28 11.85 -53.35
CA THR A 4 -21.41 10.43 -52.98
C THR A 4 -20.02 9.80 -52.96
N ALA A 5 -19.54 9.42 -51.78
CA ALA A 5 -18.39 8.54 -51.62
C ALA A 5 -18.86 7.27 -50.90
N SER A 6 -18.77 6.14 -51.59
CA SER A 6 -18.94 4.83 -51.00
C SER A 6 -17.69 4.00 -51.31
N ARG A 7 -17.22 3.33 -50.26
CA ARG A 7 -16.55 2.01 -50.28
C ARG A 7 -15.02 2.00 -50.18
N SER A 8 -14.58 1.86 -48.94
CA SER A 8 -13.37 1.14 -48.51
C SER A 8 -13.73 0.55 -47.14
N PHE A 9 -14.20 -0.70 -47.05
CA PHE A 9 -13.38 -1.92 -46.93
C PHE A 9 -12.26 -1.77 -45.90
N VAL A 10 -12.58 -2.06 -44.64
CA VAL A 10 -11.63 -2.61 -43.65
C VAL A 10 -12.40 -3.68 -42.86
N ASP A 11 -12.05 -4.92 -43.16
CA ASP A 11 -12.42 -6.12 -42.41
C ASP A 11 -11.22 -6.54 -41.56
N ARG A 12 -11.52 -7.13 -40.39
CA ARG A 12 -10.64 -7.83 -39.43
C ARG A 12 -10.01 -6.98 -38.33
N GLY A 13 -10.72 -6.96 -37.21
CA GLY A 13 -10.21 -6.70 -35.87
C GLY A 13 -11.06 -7.40 -34.82
N ASP A 14 -11.44 -8.66 -35.08
CA ASP A 14 -12.03 -9.55 -34.08
C ASP A 14 -10.90 -10.00 -33.15
N ILE A 15 -10.84 -9.39 -31.96
CA ILE A 15 -10.11 -9.93 -30.80
C ILE A 15 -11.14 -10.16 -29.70
N PRO A 16 -11.61 -11.40 -29.49
CA PRO A 16 -12.37 -11.76 -28.32
C PRO A 16 -11.47 -12.35 -27.23
N ALA A 17 -12.03 -12.34 -26.02
CA ALA A 17 -11.65 -13.06 -24.81
C ALA A 17 -10.73 -12.35 -23.80
N ASN A 18 -11.38 -11.78 -22.78
CA ASN A 18 -11.18 -12.12 -21.37
C ASN A 18 -9.86 -12.87 -21.05
N LEU A 19 -8.90 -12.13 -20.51
CA LEU A 19 -8.36 -12.46 -19.20
C LEU A 19 -7.93 -11.17 -18.53
N ALA A 20 -8.63 -10.87 -17.43
CA ALA A 20 -8.31 -9.78 -16.53
C ALA A 20 -6.84 -9.87 -16.12
N THR A 21 -6.06 -8.88 -16.51
CA THR A 21 -4.81 -8.56 -15.83
C THR A 21 -4.68 -7.04 -15.91
N PHE A 22 -5.54 -6.38 -15.13
CA PHE A 22 -5.28 -5.06 -14.58
C PHE A 22 -3.99 -5.13 -13.76
N ILE A 23 -2.84 -5.18 -14.42
CA ILE A 23 -1.60 -4.75 -13.77
C ILE A 23 -1.74 -3.24 -13.68
N SER A 24 -2.40 -2.82 -12.60
CA SER A 24 -2.38 -1.47 -12.08
C SER A 24 -0.92 -1.04 -12.04
N LEU A 25 -0.58 -0.08 -12.89
CA LEU A 25 0.71 0.58 -12.91
C LEU A 25 0.77 1.56 -11.71
N ARG A 26 0.51 1.08 -10.48
CA ARG A 26 0.80 1.81 -9.24
C ARG A 26 2.19 1.41 -8.80
N GLY A 27 3.10 2.37 -8.87
CA GLY A 27 4.24 2.52 -7.96
C GLY A 27 5.14 1.31 -7.79
N VAL A 28 6.31 1.38 -8.40
CA VAL A 28 7.49 0.74 -7.82
C VAL A 28 7.65 1.37 -6.42
N CYS A 29 7.16 0.70 -5.37
CA CYS A 29 7.54 1.02 -4.01
C CYS A 29 8.99 0.54 -3.87
N LEU A 30 9.92 1.47 -4.07
CA LEU A 30 11.27 1.36 -3.53
C LEU A 30 11.13 1.07 -2.02
N PRO A 31 12.10 0.43 -1.34
CA PRO A 31 12.13 0.35 0.12
C PRO A 31 12.33 1.78 0.67
N ALA A 32 11.25 2.55 0.63
CA ALA A 32 11.13 3.87 1.18
C ALA A 32 10.58 3.62 2.57
N MET A 33 11.39 3.97 3.57
CA MET A 33 10.97 4.00 4.96
C MET A 33 9.65 4.78 5.02
N ALA A 34 8.57 4.08 5.30
CA ALA A 34 7.23 4.65 5.40
C ALA A 34 7.12 5.42 6.70
N LYS A 35 6.33 6.48 6.67
CA LYS A 35 6.03 7.27 7.88
C LYS A 35 4.57 7.12 8.20
N GLY A 36 4.27 7.02 9.48
CA GLY A 36 2.92 6.84 9.93
C GLY A 36 2.78 7.16 11.39
N THR A 37 1.52 7.15 11.81
CA THR A 37 1.11 7.54 13.15
C THR A 37 0.45 6.34 13.81
N VAL A 38 0.77 6.10 15.08
CA VAL A 38 0.11 5.04 15.85
C VAL A 38 -1.37 5.41 16.03
N ASP A 39 -2.25 4.69 15.34
CA ASP A 39 -3.71 4.84 15.51
C ASP A 39 -4.18 4.10 16.76
N PHE A 40 -3.65 2.89 16.97
CA PHE A 40 -4.07 2.04 18.07
C PHE A 40 -2.91 1.23 18.65
N PHE A 41 -2.81 1.21 19.98
CA PHE A 41 -1.85 0.37 20.70
C PHE A 41 -2.52 -0.37 21.86
N ASN A 42 -2.25 -1.67 21.96
CA ASN A 42 -2.70 -2.52 23.06
C ASN A 42 -1.50 -3.05 23.85
N ASP A 43 -1.20 -2.41 24.97
CA ASP A 43 -0.15 -2.81 25.92
C ASP A 43 -0.33 -4.25 26.43
N THR A 44 -1.57 -4.63 26.81
CA THR A 44 -1.86 -5.99 27.31
C THR A 44 -1.57 -7.08 26.27
N GLY A 45 -1.79 -6.76 24.99
CA GLY A 45 -1.55 -7.66 23.88
C GLY A 45 -0.17 -7.55 23.25
N GLY A 46 0.57 -6.46 23.49
CA GLY A 46 1.85 -6.17 22.84
C GLY A 46 1.75 -5.94 21.32
N TYR A 47 0.60 -5.50 20.81
CA TYR A 47 0.40 -5.25 19.37
C TYR A 47 -0.30 -3.91 19.13
N GLY A 48 -0.18 -3.40 17.91
CA GLY A 48 -0.88 -2.20 17.49
C GLY A 48 -0.96 -2.06 15.98
N PHE A 49 -1.56 -0.94 15.57
CA PHE A 49 -1.74 -0.56 14.17
C PHE A 49 -1.21 0.85 13.93
N ILE A 50 -0.57 1.02 12.78
CA ILE A 50 -0.04 2.30 12.32
C ILE A 50 -0.81 2.69 11.06
N GLU A 51 -1.36 3.89 11.07
CA GLU A 51 -1.96 4.51 9.90
C GLU A 51 -0.86 5.23 9.10
N THR A 52 -0.82 4.98 7.80
CA THR A 52 0.13 5.62 6.88
C THR A 52 -0.52 5.83 5.52
N GLU A 53 -0.13 6.89 4.83
CA GLU A 53 -0.55 7.15 3.45
C GLU A 53 0.19 6.28 2.42
N ASP A 54 1.29 5.63 2.82
CA ASP A 54 2.09 4.74 1.96
C ASP A 54 1.44 3.35 1.79
N ALA A 55 0.49 2.98 2.65
CA ALA A 55 -0.29 1.75 2.57
C ALA A 55 -1.78 2.06 2.46
N ASP A 56 -2.50 1.34 1.58
CA ASP A 56 -3.96 1.42 1.51
C ASP A 56 -4.63 0.70 2.73
N GLU A 57 -3.85 -0.04 3.54
CA GLU A 57 -4.31 -0.85 4.69
C GLU A 57 -3.50 -0.53 5.96
N ASP A 58 -4.12 -0.69 7.14
CA ASP A 58 -3.47 -0.48 8.43
C ASP A 58 -2.25 -1.41 8.60
N VAL A 59 -1.12 -0.82 9.00
CA VAL A 59 0.12 -1.57 9.12
C VAL A 59 0.20 -2.17 10.51
N PHE A 60 0.23 -3.51 10.56
CA PHE A 60 0.31 -4.25 11.82
C PHE A 60 1.74 -4.22 12.36
N PHE A 61 1.90 -3.97 13.66
CA PHE A 61 3.19 -4.08 14.34
C PHE A 61 3.08 -4.85 15.65
N HIS A 62 4.21 -5.44 16.06
CA HIS A 62 4.37 -6.08 17.37
C HIS A 62 5.35 -5.26 18.20
N MET A 63 5.06 -5.06 19.48
CA MET A 63 5.92 -4.30 20.41
C MET A 63 7.34 -4.91 20.49
N GLU A 64 7.44 -6.23 20.33
CA GLU A 64 8.72 -6.97 20.29
C GLU A 64 9.63 -6.53 19.12
N ASP A 65 9.06 -6.02 18.01
CA ASP A 65 9.82 -5.59 16.83
C ASP A 65 10.23 -4.10 16.91
N VAL A 66 9.42 -3.28 17.59
CA VAL A 66 9.65 -1.83 17.76
C VAL A 66 10.77 -1.54 18.77
N GLY A 67 10.84 -2.31 19.85
CA GLY A 67 11.79 -2.10 20.93
C GLY A 67 11.61 -0.76 21.69
N GLY A 68 11.93 -0.78 22.98
CA GLY A 68 11.87 0.40 23.84
C GLY A 68 10.56 0.55 24.62
N PRO A 69 10.26 1.76 25.13
CA PRO A 69 9.09 2.02 25.97
C PRO A 69 7.79 1.95 25.16
N ASP A 70 6.67 1.85 25.88
CA ASP A 70 5.31 1.87 25.31
C ASP A 70 5.12 3.01 24.31
N LEU A 71 4.43 2.68 23.20
CA LEU A 71 4.07 3.67 22.19
C LEU A 71 2.78 4.37 22.62
N GLU A 72 2.74 5.68 22.43
CA GLU A 72 1.54 6.48 22.63
C GLU A 72 0.78 6.63 21.30
N GLU A 73 -0.55 6.59 21.37
CA GLU A 73 -1.42 6.91 20.23
C GLU A 73 -1.13 8.34 19.75
N GLY A 74 -0.99 8.53 18.44
CA GLY A 74 -0.60 9.83 17.86
C GLY A 74 0.91 10.04 17.70
N THR A 75 1.76 9.08 18.09
CA THR A 75 3.22 9.19 17.89
C THR A 75 3.58 8.96 16.43
N GLU A 76 4.38 9.86 15.85
CA GLU A 76 4.97 9.67 14.51
C GLU A 76 6.18 8.73 14.57
N LEU A 77 6.11 7.72 13.72
CA LEU A 77 7.11 6.67 13.59
C LEU A 77 7.52 6.52 12.13
N GLU A 78 8.77 6.15 11.92
CA GLU A 78 9.32 5.73 10.64
C GLU A 78 9.56 4.22 10.66
N PHE A 79 9.02 3.49 9.71
CA PHE A 79 9.07 2.02 9.67
C PHE A 79 9.14 1.51 8.24
N ASP A 80 9.54 0.26 8.07
CA ASP A 80 9.54 -0.40 6.77
C ASP A 80 8.30 -1.30 6.65
N ILE A 81 7.55 -1.16 5.56
CA ILE A 81 6.36 -1.97 5.29
C ILE A 81 6.78 -3.24 4.57
N GLU A 82 6.73 -4.37 5.27
CA GLU A 82 6.91 -5.68 4.66
C GLU A 82 5.57 -6.35 4.37
N GLN A 83 5.47 -6.99 3.21
CA GLN A 83 4.29 -7.77 2.81
C GLN A 83 4.32 -9.15 3.48
N ALA A 84 3.45 -9.36 4.47
CA ALA A 84 3.32 -10.63 5.18
C ALA A 84 2.08 -11.41 4.69
N PRO A 85 2.00 -12.74 4.90
CA PRO A 85 0.83 -13.53 4.48
C PRO A 85 -0.48 -13.15 5.19
N LYS A 86 -0.42 -12.28 6.22
CA LYS A 86 -1.58 -11.76 6.96
C LYS A 86 -1.90 -10.29 6.68
N GLY A 87 -1.12 -9.62 5.82
CA GLY A 87 -1.23 -8.19 5.55
C GLY A 87 0.11 -7.46 5.70
N PRO A 88 0.12 -6.13 5.50
CA PRO A 88 1.32 -5.31 5.69
C PRO A 88 1.75 -5.32 7.16
N ARG A 89 3.04 -5.59 7.38
CA ARG A 89 3.67 -5.55 8.71
C ARG A 89 4.72 -4.45 8.76
N ALA A 90 4.79 -3.71 9.85
CA ALA A 90 5.87 -2.77 10.09
C ALA A 90 7.08 -3.51 10.65
N THR A 91 8.26 -3.18 10.14
CA THR A 91 9.55 -3.62 10.68
C THR A 91 10.51 -2.46 10.80
N ASN A 92 11.59 -2.63 11.59
CA ASN A 92 12.61 -1.58 11.78
C ASN A 92 12.02 -0.24 12.23
N VAL A 93 11.04 -0.29 13.14
CA VAL A 93 10.31 0.90 13.59
C VAL A 93 11.23 1.83 14.37
N LYS A 94 11.24 3.11 14.00
CA LYS A 94 12.00 4.19 14.61
C LYS A 94 11.06 5.32 15.00
N ARG A 95 11.29 5.90 16.18
CA ARG A 95 10.56 7.09 16.63
C ARG A 95 11.17 8.32 15.95
N LEU A 96 10.34 9.18 15.36
CA LEU A 96 10.79 10.43 14.72
C LEU A 96 10.81 11.62 15.71
N ASP A 97 10.12 11.51 16.83
CA ASP A 97 10.04 12.53 17.88
C ASP A 97 11.17 12.31 18.92
N GLU A 98 12.32 12.97 18.72
CA GLU A 98 13.38 13.24 19.72
C GLU A 98 13.64 14.74 19.82
#